data_AF-A0A2G8SPH0-F1
#
_entry.id   AF-A0A2G8SPH0-F1
#
_cell.length_a   1.000
_cell.length_b   1.000
_cell.length_c   1.000
_cell.angle_alpha   90.00
_cell.angle_beta   90.00
_cell.angle_gamma   90.00
#
_symmetry.space_group_name_H-M   'P 1'
#
loop_
_entity.id
_entity.type
_entity.pdbx_description
1 polymer ?
#
loop_
_entity_poly.entity_id
_entity_poly.type
_entity_poly.pdbx_seq_one_letter_code
_entity_poly.pdbx_strand_id
1 'polypeptide(L)'
;MISQLAARSAFCNRTIPPKFASACRQRTRPVSSAVKPIELHYDKVIPPDGNATDRPLVILHGLFGTKRNFGSLSKAFAKDLGRPVYTLDLRNHGTSPHAEPHSYPAMATDVLRFFKMHHLSNVSLLGHSM
;
A
#
# COMPACT_ATOMS: atom_id res chain seq x y z
N MET A 1 15.64 24.81 46.62
CA MET A 1 14.73 25.96 46.41
C MET A 1 14.79 26.31 44.95
N ILE A 2 13.74 25.95 44.22
CA ILE A 2 13.54 26.22 42.80
C ILE A 2 12.42 27.28 42.74
N SER A 3 12.65 28.41 42.07
CA SER A 3 11.61 29.32 41.59
C SER A 3 12.20 30.23 40.51
N GLN A 4 11.84 29.98 39.26
CA GLN A 4 10.82 30.70 38.47
C GLN A 4 11.35 32.01 37.84
N LEU A 5 11.49 31.99 36.51
CA LEU A 5 10.98 33.09 35.68
C LEU A 5 10.63 32.56 34.28
N ALA A 6 9.37 32.76 33.90
CA ALA A 6 8.83 32.49 32.57
C ALA A 6 9.12 33.65 31.62
N ALA A 7 9.34 33.35 30.33
CA ALA A 7 9.23 34.32 29.25
C ALA A 7 8.56 33.67 28.03
N ARG A 8 7.66 34.42 27.42
CA ARG A 8 6.55 33.97 26.58
C ARG A 8 6.93 33.93 25.09
N SER A 9 6.32 32.98 24.39
CA SER A 9 5.87 32.95 22.99
C SER A 9 6.31 34.09 22.04
N ALA A 10 6.93 33.71 20.93
CA ALA A 10 6.93 34.48 19.69
C ALA A 10 6.51 33.57 18.52
N PHE A 11 5.20 33.57 18.25
CA PHE A 11 4.59 33.00 17.06
C PHE A 11 4.97 33.87 15.86
N CYS A 12 5.79 33.33 14.94
CA CYS A 12 6.13 34.01 13.70
C CYS A 12 4.97 33.83 12.70
N ASN A 13 4.16 34.88 12.57
CA ASN A 13 3.10 35.00 11.57
C ASN A 13 3.72 35.23 10.18
N ARG A 14 3.82 34.19 9.36
CA ARG A 14 3.94 34.34 7.90
C ARG A 14 2.66 33.87 7.25
N THR A 15 1.82 34.84 6.91
CA THR A 15 0.63 34.69 6.07
C THR A 15 1.04 34.30 4.64
N ILE A 16 0.68 33.09 4.23
CA ILE A 16 0.80 32.62 2.84
C ILE A 16 -0.49 33.06 2.10
N PRO A 17 -0.41 33.70 0.93
CA PRO A 17 -1.58 34.16 0.19
C PRO A 17 -2.42 32.97 -0.34
N PRO A 18 -3.76 33.00 -0.26
CA PRO A 18 -4.61 31.87 -0.62
C PRO A 18 -5.06 31.98 -2.08
N LYS A 19 -4.19 31.67 -3.04
CA LYS A 19 -4.61 31.51 -4.45
C LYS A 19 -3.77 30.44 -5.12
N PHE A 20 -4.07 29.17 -4.83
CA PHE A 20 -3.90 27.98 -5.70
C PHE A 20 -4.26 26.70 -4.91
N ALA A 21 -5.27 26.76 -4.03
CA ALA A 21 -5.90 25.54 -3.54
C ALA A 21 -6.82 25.03 -4.66
N SER A 22 -6.23 24.33 -5.64
CA SER A 22 -7.02 23.45 -6.50
C SER A 22 -7.58 22.39 -5.58
N ALA A 23 -8.83 22.58 -5.18
CA ALA A 23 -9.61 21.56 -4.50
C ALA A 23 -9.74 20.39 -5.48
N CYS A 24 -8.77 19.48 -5.48
CA CYS A 24 -8.96 18.14 -5.99
C CYS A 24 -10.00 17.51 -5.07
N ARG A 25 -11.26 17.77 -5.41
CA ARG A 25 -12.43 17.19 -4.79
C ARG A 25 -12.22 15.69 -4.96
N GLN A 26 -11.79 15.03 -3.88
CA GLN A 26 -11.69 13.58 -3.87
C GLN A 26 -13.10 13.07 -4.13
N ARG A 27 -13.34 12.73 -5.39
CA ARG A 27 -14.58 12.16 -5.84
C ARG A 27 -14.52 10.72 -5.37
N THR A 28 -14.84 10.50 -4.09
CA THR A 28 -15.05 9.16 -3.53
C THR A 28 -16.27 8.60 -4.24
N ARG A 29 -16.05 8.02 -5.43
CA ARG A 29 -17.07 7.18 -6.05
C ARG A 29 -17.26 6.01 -5.09
N PRO A 30 -18.45 5.80 -4.52
CA PRO A 30 -18.71 4.56 -3.82
C PRO A 30 -18.48 3.44 -4.83
N VAL A 31 -17.55 2.53 -4.52
CA VAL A 31 -17.35 1.32 -5.32
C VAL A 31 -18.60 0.47 -5.10
N SER A 32 -19.57 0.67 -6.00
CA SER A 32 -20.97 0.25 -5.87
C SER A 32 -21.20 -1.20 -6.33
N SER A 33 -20.33 -2.13 -5.95
CA SER A 33 -20.73 -3.53 -5.93
C SER A 33 -20.12 -4.16 -4.69
N ALA A 34 -20.97 -4.81 -3.89
CA ALA A 34 -20.55 -5.66 -2.79
C ALA A 34 -19.82 -6.89 -3.35
N VAL A 35 -18.64 -6.68 -3.91
CA VAL A 35 -17.76 -7.75 -4.37
C VAL A 35 -17.26 -8.46 -3.12
N LYS A 36 -17.54 -9.75 -3.01
CA LYS A 36 -16.92 -10.59 -1.98
C LYS A 36 -15.42 -10.65 -2.26
N PRO A 37 -14.57 -10.11 -1.37
CA PRO A 37 -13.15 -10.16 -1.61
C PRO A 37 -12.64 -11.60 -1.40
N ILE A 38 -11.63 -12.01 -2.14
CA ILE A 38 -10.99 -13.32 -2.00
C ILE A 38 -9.69 -13.23 -1.21
N GLU A 39 -9.20 -14.37 -0.75
CA GLU A 39 -7.88 -14.48 -0.16
C GLU A 39 -6.85 -14.67 -1.28
N LEU A 40 -5.92 -13.71 -1.39
CA LEU A 40 -4.89 -13.72 -2.43
C LEU A 40 -3.70 -14.54 -1.97
N HIS A 41 -3.14 -15.34 -2.87
CA HIS A 41 -1.86 -15.98 -2.65
C HIS A 41 -0.73 -14.97 -2.86
N TYR A 42 0.31 -15.08 -2.05
CA TYR A 42 1.47 -14.19 -2.10
C TYR A 42 2.76 -14.91 -1.74
N ASP A 43 3.88 -14.31 -2.11
CA ASP A 43 5.19 -14.59 -1.52
C ASP A 43 5.66 -13.34 -0.77
N LYS A 44 6.54 -13.52 0.24
CA LYS A 44 7.10 -12.41 1.00
C LYS A 44 8.60 -12.57 1.21
N VAL A 45 9.31 -11.45 1.22
CA VAL A 45 10.71 -11.34 1.61
C VAL A 45 10.78 -10.35 2.75
N ILE A 46 11.21 -10.82 3.92
CA ILE A 46 11.30 -10.00 5.13
C ILE A 46 12.78 -9.61 5.32
N PRO A 47 13.08 -8.32 5.55
CA PRO A 47 14.42 -7.88 5.89
C PRO A 47 14.94 -8.50 7.21
N PRO A 48 16.27 -8.53 7.43
CA PRO A 48 16.87 -9.13 8.62
C PRO A 48 16.47 -8.48 9.95
N ASP A 49 15.96 -7.25 9.92
CA ASP A 49 15.46 -6.51 11.09
C ASP A 49 14.13 -7.07 11.64
N GLY A 50 13.51 -8.01 10.92
CA GLY A 50 12.25 -8.65 11.32
C GLY A 50 11.00 -7.81 11.04
N ASN A 51 11.13 -6.65 10.40
CA ASN A 51 9.96 -5.84 10.05
C ASN A 51 9.18 -6.49 8.90
N ALA A 52 8.01 -7.05 9.22
CA ALA A 52 7.13 -7.68 8.24
C ALA A 52 5.94 -6.79 7.83
N THR A 53 5.54 -5.82 8.65
CA THR A 53 4.22 -5.17 8.53
C THR A 53 4.28 -3.68 8.24
N ASP A 54 5.34 -2.97 8.67
CA ASP A 54 5.43 -1.54 8.46
C ASP A 54 6.17 -1.20 7.17
N ARG A 55 5.62 -0.21 6.44
CA ARG A 55 6.13 0.28 5.17
C ARG A 55 6.47 -0.85 4.19
N PRO A 56 5.61 -1.84 3.92
CA PRO A 56 5.93 -2.84 2.92
C PRO A 56 5.88 -2.25 1.51
N LEU A 57 6.67 -2.82 0.62
CA LEU A 57 6.49 -2.69 -0.82
C LEU A 57 5.64 -3.87 -1.31
N VAL A 58 4.47 -3.59 -1.87
CA VAL A 58 3.59 -4.60 -2.45
C VAL A 58 3.65 -4.49 -3.96
N ILE A 59 3.95 -5.61 -4.63
CA ILE A 59 4.08 -5.70 -6.08
C ILE A 59 2.89 -6.45 -6.64
N LEU A 60 2.18 -5.81 -7.58
CA LEU A 60 1.08 -6.38 -8.36
C LEU A 60 1.56 -6.66 -9.78
N HIS A 61 1.37 -7.89 -10.24
CA HIS A 61 1.71 -8.27 -11.60
C HIS A 61 0.71 -7.70 -12.63
N GLY A 62 1.12 -7.72 -13.90
CA GLY A 62 0.26 -7.34 -15.04
C GLY A 62 -0.52 -8.51 -15.63
N LEU A 63 -1.16 -8.25 -16.78
CA LEU A 63 -1.85 -9.27 -17.57
C LEU A 63 -0.92 -10.47 -17.88
N PHE A 64 -1.43 -11.70 -17.69
CA PHE A 64 -0.69 -12.96 -17.82
C PHE A 64 0.51 -13.12 -16.87
N GLY A 65 0.68 -12.22 -15.91
CA GLY A 65 1.72 -12.31 -14.89
C GLY A 65 1.33 -13.18 -13.70
N THR A 66 2.33 -13.49 -12.88
CA THR A 66 2.20 -14.14 -11.57
C THR A 66 3.21 -13.54 -10.60
N LYS A 67 3.07 -13.81 -9.31
CA LYS A 67 4.02 -13.40 -8.26
C LYS A 67 5.44 -13.88 -8.52
N ARG A 68 5.61 -15.00 -9.24
CA ARG A 68 6.92 -15.60 -9.57
C ARG A 68 7.75 -14.72 -10.49
N ASN A 69 7.11 -13.90 -11.34
CA ASN A 69 7.81 -12.98 -12.25
C ASN A 69 8.66 -11.94 -11.50
N PHE A 70 8.31 -11.65 -10.25
CA PHE A 70 8.96 -10.62 -9.43
C PHE A 70 9.88 -11.19 -8.35
N GLY A 71 10.17 -12.49 -8.33
CA GLY A 71 10.90 -13.14 -7.24
C GLY A 71 12.37 -12.69 -7.09
N SER A 72 13.06 -12.40 -8.19
CA SER A 72 14.42 -11.83 -8.14
C SER A 72 14.39 -10.36 -7.72
N LEU A 73 13.45 -9.60 -8.28
CA LEU A 73 13.26 -8.18 -7.99
C LEU A 73 12.86 -7.93 -6.54
N SER A 74 12.02 -8.80 -5.95
CA SER A 74 11.58 -8.68 -4.56
C SER A 74 12.75 -8.84 -3.58
N LYS A 75 13.67 -9.76 -3.86
CA LYS A 75 14.91 -9.95 -3.08
C LYS A 75 15.83 -8.74 -3.19
N ALA A 76 16.00 -8.20 -4.40
CA ALA A 76 16.80 -7.00 -4.62
C ALA A 76 16.22 -5.79 -3.87
N PHE A 77 14.91 -5.54 -4.01
CA PHE A 77 14.24 -4.46 -3.29
C PHE A 77 14.27 -4.62 -1.78
N ALA A 78 14.07 -5.83 -1.25
CA ALA A 78 14.16 -6.05 0.20
C ALA A 78 15.56 -5.72 0.73
N LYS A 79 16.61 -6.09 -0.03
CA LYS A 79 18.00 -5.79 0.30
C LYS A 79 18.31 -4.29 0.23
N ASP A 80 17.91 -3.64 -0.86
CA ASP A 80 18.31 -2.25 -1.14
C ASP A 80 17.47 -1.23 -0.35
N LEU A 81 16.19 -1.52 -0.13
CA LEU A 81 15.27 -0.63 0.59
C LEU A 81 15.22 -0.92 2.09
N GLY A 82 15.65 -2.10 2.54
CA GLY A 82 15.50 -2.53 3.93
C GLY A 82 14.05 -2.61 4.39
N ARG A 83 13.13 -2.99 3.48
CA ARG A 83 11.68 -3.01 3.72
C ARG A 83 11.10 -4.38 3.34
N PRO A 84 10.03 -4.84 4.01
CA PRO A 84 9.36 -6.07 3.60
C PRO A 84 8.78 -5.92 2.20
N VAL A 85 8.97 -6.94 1.37
CA VAL A 85 8.44 -6.96 0.00
C VAL A 85 7.47 -8.12 -0.16
N TYR A 86 6.28 -7.81 -0.63
CA TYR A 86 5.21 -8.77 -0.91
C TYR A 86 4.93 -8.81 -2.41
N THR A 87 4.85 -10.00 -2.99
CA THR A 87 4.44 -10.21 -4.38
C THR A 87 3.12 -10.97 -4.39
N LEU A 88 2.07 -10.37 -4.96
CA LEU A 88 0.72 -10.96 -4.94
C LEU A 88 0.39 -11.62 -6.28
N ASP A 89 -0.32 -12.75 -6.22
CA ASP A 89 -1.13 -13.23 -7.33
C ASP A 89 -2.52 -12.58 -7.23
N LEU A 90 -2.96 -11.86 -8.27
CA LEU A 90 -4.29 -11.25 -8.29
C LEU A 90 -5.38 -12.31 -8.57
N ARG A 91 -6.66 -11.96 -8.34
CA ARG A 91 -7.78 -12.86 -8.67
C ARG A 91 -7.66 -13.38 -10.10
N ASN A 92 -8.01 -14.65 -10.32
CA ASN A 92 -7.90 -15.33 -11.62
C ASN A 92 -6.47 -15.44 -12.19
N HIS A 93 -5.42 -15.19 -11.40
CA HIS A 93 -4.03 -15.30 -11.82
C HIS A 93 -3.19 -16.17 -10.88
N GLY A 94 -2.16 -16.80 -11.43
CA GLY A 94 -1.20 -17.61 -10.70
C GLY A 94 -1.88 -18.69 -9.87
N THR A 95 -1.68 -18.62 -8.55
CA THR A 95 -2.25 -19.58 -7.58
C THR A 95 -3.40 -19.02 -6.75
N SER A 96 -3.78 -17.76 -7.01
CA SER A 96 -4.92 -17.16 -6.32
C SER A 96 -6.24 -17.76 -6.82
N PRO A 97 -7.28 -17.82 -5.98
CA PRO A 97 -8.58 -18.37 -6.37
C PRO A 97 -9.17 -17.68 -7.60
N HIS A 98 -9.90 -18.47 -8.39
CA HIS A 98 -10.72 -17.95 -9.48
C HIS A 98 -12.07 -17.45 -8.94
N ALA A 99 -12.46 -16.22 -9.25
CA ALA A 99 -13.70 -15.61 -8.79
C ALA A 99 -14.20 -14.52 -9.75
N GLU A 100 -15.53 -14.44 -9.86
CA GLU A 100 -16.24 -13.35 -10.51
C GLU A 100 -16.74 -12.32 -9.48
N PRO A 101 -16.86 -11.03 -9.84
CA PRO A 101 -16.51 -10.43 -11.13
C PRO A 101 -15.00 -10.20 -11.32
N HIS A 102 -14.47 -10.40 -12.53
CA HIS A 102 -13.10 -10.01 -12.88
C HIS A 102 -13.03 -8.52 -13.30
N SER A 103 -13.06 -7.61 -12.32
CA SER A 103 -13.00 -6.15 -12.56
C SER A 103 -11.98 -5.46 -11.65
N TYR A 104 -11.46 -4.30 -12.06
CA TYR A 104 -10.52 -3.51 -11.26
C TYR A 104 -11.02 -3.18 -9.85
N PRO A 105 -12.28 -2.75 -9.63
CA PRO A 105 -12.76 -2.47 -8.29
C PRO A 105 -12.80 -3.74 -7.42
N ALA A 106 -13.09 -4.88 -8.04
CA ALA A 106 -13.08 -6.17 -7.37
C ALA A 106 -11.65 -6.57 -6.94
N MET A 107 -10.67 -6.44 -7.85
CA MET A 107 -9.24 -6.65 -7.56
C MET A 107 -8.72 -5.70 -6.48
N ALA A 108 -9.05 -4.40 -6.56
CA ALA A 108 -8.67 -3.42 -5.55
C ALA A 108 -9.24 -3.77 -4.17
N THR A 109 -10.45 -4.33 -4.13
CA THR A 109 -11.08 -4.78 -2.88
C THR A 109 -10.34 -5.98 -2.28
N ASP A 110 -9.86 -6.92 -3.10
CA ASP A 110 -9.03 -8.04 -2.62
C ASP A 110 -7.72 -7.57 -2.04
N VAL A 111 -7.02 -6.66 -2.74
CA VAL A 111 -5.75 -6.10 -2.29
C VAL A 111 -5.93 -5.31 -0.99
N LEU A 112 -7.02 -4.54 -0.87
CA LEU A 112 -7.34 -3.84 0.37
C LEU A 112 -7.66 -4.82 1.52
N ARG A 113 -8.38 -5.92 1.23
CA ARG A 113 -8.60 -6.99 2.23
C ARG A 113 -7.27 -7.59 2.65
N PHE A 114 -6.37 -7.88 1.72
CA PHE A 114 -5.04 -8.40 1.98
C PHE A 114 -4.26 -7.49 2.95
N PHE A 115 -4.24 -6.17 2.71
CA PHE A 115 -3.58 -5.22 3.62
C PHE A 115 -4.14 -5.26 5.04
N LYS A 116 -5.47 -5.34 5.18
CA LYS A 116 -6.13 -5.43 6.49
C LYS A 116 -5.82 -6.74 7.21
N MET A 117 -5.89 -7.87 6.49
CA MET A 117 -5.64 -9.21 7.06
C MET A 117 -4.20 -9.39 7.53
N HIS A 118 -3.24 -8.78 6.83
CA HIS A 118 -1.82 -8.86 7.17
C HIS A 118 -1.31 -7.70 8.02
N HIS A 119 -2.22 -6.83 8.49
CA HIS A 119 -1.89 -5.66 9.31
C HIS A 119 -0.81 -4.76 8.70
N LEU A 120 -0.84 -4.58 7.37
CA LEU A 120 0.15 -3.80 6.66
C LEU A 120 -0.13 -2.29 6.81
N SER A 121 0.87 -1.52 7.22
CA SER A 121 0.79 -0.07 7.38
C SER A 121 1.75 0.66 6.44
N ASN A 122 1.40 1.89 6.02
CA ASN A 122 2.27 2.75 5.18
C ASN A 122 2.72 2.07 3.87
N VAL A 123 1.83 1.29 3.26
CA VAL A 123 2.13 0.47 2.08
C VAL A 123 2.53 1.33 0.88
N SER A 124 3.61 0.93 0.20
CA SER A 124 3.95 1.39 -1.14
C SER A 124 3.51 0.34 -2.16
N LEU A 125 2.78 0.75 -3.20
CA LEU A 125 2.26 -0.17 -4.22
C LEU A 125 3.00 0.02 -5.54
N LEU A 126 3.46 -1.07 -6.14
CA LEU A 126 4.07 -1.12 -7.46
C LEU A 126 3.25 -2.03 -8.38
N GLY A 127 2.70 -1.49 -9.46
CA GLY A 127 1.97 -2.25 -10.47
C GLY A 127 2.70 -2.25 -11.81
N HIS A 128 2.57 -3.35 -12.57
CA HIS A 128 3.10 -3.44 -13.94
C HIS A 128 1.96 -3.60 -14.95
N SER A 129 1.70 -2.58 -15.77
CA SER A 129 0.81 -2.59 -16.94
C SER A 129 -0.67 -2.96 -16.75
N MET A 130 -1.14 -3.25 -15.53
CA MET A 130 -2.56 -3.59 -15.31
C MET A 130 -3.42 -2.35 -15.12
#